data_AF-A0A7V6V4V1-F1
#
_entry.id   AF-A0A7V6V4V1-F1
#
_cell.length_a   1.000
_cell.length_b   1.000
_cell.length_c   1.000
_cell.angle_alpha   90.00
_cell.angle_beta   90.00
_cell.angle_gamma   90.00
#
_symmetry.space_group_name_H-M   'P 1'
#
loop_
_entity.id
_entity.type
_entity.pdbx_description
1 polymer ?
#
loop_
_entity_poly.entity_id
_entity_poly.type
_entity_poly.pdbx_seq_one_letter_code
_entity_poly.pdbx_strand_id
1 'polypeptide(L)'
;MQTIIVGAGKVGFNMAQMLSSEDHDVILIEQDAERQKTVDDMLDVQVIHGSGSSISILERAGIRNTDMFLAVTQYDELNMIACMLAKQYGVKTTVARVRNTEYLEIKNLNQQMGIDLIINPERVTAEEIARTVKYPHALHVDYYAEGKVQVIGLALQEDSPLLGRKLRDLDTYAPYNIVSIMRGGKLIIPDGDHSFQAGDHINVMAKSADMRDVERILGISRRKVENVIILGGGRTGYYLAKILEEYRPALNIKIIERDLKRARDISERLNTTLVIHGDGSDYELLESENVKTSDLFVAVTNDDKINLLSALIARRLGVQKTIAQVKRSDIMPLVEQIGIDMVLSPRVLTAGAILKYIR
;
A
#
# COMPACT_ATOMS: atom_id res chain seq x y z
N MET A 1 12.95 7.52 -20.23
CA MET A 1 11.53 7.85 -20.48
C MET A 1 11.32 9.29 -20.05
N GLN A 2 10.59 10.11 -20.84
CA GLN A 2 10.26 11.47 -20.42
C GLN A 2 8.94 11.48 -19.65
N THR A 3 8.96 11.99 -18.43
CA THR A 3 7.81 12.01 -17.53
C THR A 3 7.51 13.43 -17.05
N ILE A 4 6.25 13.86 -17.19
CA ILE A 4 5.76 15.09 -16.55
C ILE A 4 4.96 14.72 -15.30
N ILE A 5 5.28 15.35 -14.17
CA ILE A 5 4.56 15.21 -12.91
C ILE A 5 3.95 16.56 -12.52
N VAL A 6 2.62 16.60 -12.36
CA VAL A 6 1.90 17.79 -11.88
C VAL A 6 1.66 17.66 -10.37
N GLY A 7 2.28 18.55 -9.61
CA GLY A 7 2.21 18.68 -8.17
C GLY A 7 3.38 18.01 -7.45
N ALA A 8 4.19 18.81 -6.75
CA ALA A 8 5.28 18.39 -5.87
C ALA A 8 4.78 18.08 -4.45
N GLY A 9 3.52 17.65 -4.34
CA GLY A 9 3.01 17.14 -3.09
C GLY A 9 3.74 15.86 -2.66
N LYS A 10 3.34 15.33 -1.51
CA LYS A 10 3.90 14.11 -0.91
C LYS A 10 4.08 12.94 -1.90
N VAL A 11 3.09 12.70 -2.76
CA VAL A 11 3.13 11.62 -3.78
C VAL A 11 4.03 12.00 -4.95
N GLY A 12 3.84 13.21 -5.52
CA GLY A 12 4.63 13.66 -6.67
C GLY A 12 6.12 13.77 -6.39
N PHE A 13 6.50 14.25 -5.20
CA PHE A 13 7.89 14.27 -4.75
C PHE A 13 8.50 12.85 -4.71
N ASN A 14 7.78 11.87 -4.13
CA ASN A 14 8.28 10.49 -4.06
C ASN A 14 8.38 9.84 -5.45
N MET A 15 7.41 10.11 -6.33
CA MET A 15 7.47 9.64 -7.72
C MET A 15 8.63 10.26 -8.48
N ALA A 16 8.85 11.57 -8.34
CA ALA A 16 9.98 12.25 -8.96
C ALA A 16 11.31 11.69 -8.47
N GLN A 17 11.45 11.47 -7.15
CA GLN A 17 12.64 10.87 -6.55
C GLN A 17 12.92 9.46 -7.09
N MET A 18 11.91 8.58 -7.11
CA MET A 18 12.07 7.21 -7.61
C MET A 18 12.43 7.18 -9.09
N LEU A 19 11.71 7.94 -9.94
CA LEU A 19 11.95 7.96 -11.37
C LEU A 19 13.30 8.60 -11.72
N SER A 20 13.69 9.68 -11.04
CA SER A 20 15.00 10.32 -11.22
C SER A 20 16.13 9.35 -10.84
N SER A 21 15.98 8.58 -9.76
CA SER A 21 16.97 7.56 -9.37
C SER A 21 17.09 6.37 -10.34
N GLU A 22 16.13 6.20 -11.25
CA GLU A 22 16.13 5.18 -12.32
C GLU A 22 16.53 5.78 -13.68
N ASP A 23 17.24 6.93 -13.68
CA ASP A 23 17.72 7.64 -14.88
C ASP A 23 16.60 8.00 -15.87
N HIS A 24 15.41 8.35 -15.37
CA HIS A 24 14.33 8.93 -16.18
C HIS A 24 14.39 10.46 -16.21
N ASP A 25 14.02 11.05 -17.35
CA ASP A 25 13.91 12.49 -17.51
C ASP A 25 12.59 12.96 -16.90
N VAL A 26 12.66 13.62 -15.75
CA VAL A 26 11.50 14.03 -14.95
C VAL A 26 11.37 15.55 -14.94
N ILE A 27 10.21 16.02 -15.38
CA ILE A 27 9.82 17.43 -15.36
C ILE A 27 8.65 17.58 -14.39
N LEU A 28 8.78 18.49 -13.42
CA LEU A 28 7.79 18.70 -12.37
C LEU A 28 7.12 20.07 -12.54
N ILE A 29 5.79 20.10 -12.54
CA ILE A 29 4.99 21.34 -12.57
C ILE A 29 4.40 21.58 -11.17
N GLU A 30 4.78 22.68 -10.52
CA GLU A 30 4.30 23.03 -9.17
C GLU A 30 3.98 24.54 -9.08
N GLN A 31 2.96 24.91 -8.31
CA GLN A 31 2.55 26.30 -8.08
C GLN A 31 3.08 26.87 -6.76
N ASP A 32 3.36 25.99 -5.80
CA ASP A 32 3.85 26.36 -4.48
C ASP A 32 5.37 26.56 -4.50
N ALA A 33 5.81 27.79 -4.25
CA ALA A 33 7.22 28.17 -4.32
C ALA A 33 8.10 27.45 -3.27
N GLU A 34 7.55 27.16 -2.08
CA GLU A 34 8.28 26.44 -1.03
C GLU A 34 8.51 24.99 -1.41
N ARG A 35 7.50 24.34 -2.02
CA ARG A 35 7.67 22.99 -2.55
C ARG A 35 8.60 22.93 -3.76
N GLN A 36 8.54 23.92 -4.64
CA GLN A 36 9.49 24.04 -5.75
C GLN A 36 10.92 24.06 -5.22
N LYS A 37 11.20 24.95 -4.27
CA LYS A 37 12.52 25.04 -3.65
C LYS A 37 12.95 23.73 -3.00
N THR A 38 12.03 23.05 -2.30
CA THR A 38 12.30 21.75 -1.70
C THR A 38 12.68 20.69 -2.74
N VAL A 39 12.04 20.71 -3.91
CA VAL A 39 12.38 19.79 -5.01
C VAL A 39 13.74 20.14 -5.60
N ASP A 40 13.98 21.41 -5.94
CA ASP A 40 15.25 21.89 -6.51
C ASP A 40 16.45 21.59 -5.58
N ASP A 41 16.26 21.70 -4.26
CA ASP A 41 17.31 21.43 -3.27
C ASP A 41 17.59 19.93 -3.07
N MET A 42 16.61 19.05 -3.32
CA MET A 42 16.69 17.63 -2.94
C MET A 42 16.79 16.66 -4.11
N LEU A 43 16.33 17.04 -5.31
CA LEU A 43 16.18 16.16 -6.47
C LEU A 43 16.82 16.79 -7.71
N ASP A 44 17.45 15.95 -8.53
CA ASP A 44 17.98 16.35 -9.84
C ASP A 44 16.86 16.23 -10.89
N VAL A 45 15.93 17.18 -10.88
CA VAL A 45 14.77 17.24 -11.79
C VAL A 45 14.50 18.68 -12.21
N GLN A 46 13.92 18.88 -13.39
CA GLN A 46 13.52 20.21 -13.84
C GLN A 46 12.18 20.60 -13.20
N VAL A 47 12.12 21.74 -12.51
CA VAL A 47 10.85 22.27 -11.95
C VAL A 47 10.37 23.50 -12.73
N ILE A 48 9.10 23.48 -13.13
CA ILE A 48 8.41 24.57 -13.81
C ILE A 48 7.31 25.12 -12.90
N HIS A 49 7.43 26.40 -12.57
CA HIS A 49 6.40 27.10 -11.82
C HIS A 49 5.14 27.30 -12.67
N GLY A 50 4.01 26.68 -12.31
CA GLY A 50 2.75 26.83 -13.03
C GLY A 50 1.67 25.80 -12.71
N SER A 51 0.53 25.90 -13.41
CA SER A 51 -0.57 24.93 -13.31
C SER A 51 -0.44 23.83 -14.36
N GLY A 52 -0.68 22.57 -13.97
CA GLY A 52 -0.82 21.48 -14.94
C GLY A 52 -2.09 21.53 -15.79
N SER A 53 -3.01 22.46 -15.51
CA SER A 53 -4.14 22.76 -16.39
C SER A 53 -3.86 23.88 -17.40
N SER A 54 -2.67 24.50 -17.35
CA SER A 54 -2.30 25.60 -18.25
C SER A 54 -1.59 25.07 -19.49
N ILE A 55 -2.20 25.27 -20.66
CA ILE A 55 -1.66 24.84 -21.95
C ILE A 55 -0.22 25.36 -22.18
N SER A 56 0.02 26.65 -21.91
CA SER A 56 1.35 27.22 -22.11
C SER A 56 2.41 26.63 -21.18
N ILE A 57 2.04 26.23 -19.96
CA ILE A 57 2.93 25.54 -19.03
C ILE A 57 3.21 24.11 -19.51
N LEU A 58 2.19 23.38 -19.96
CA LEU A 58 2.34 22.04 -20.51
C LEU A 58 3.24 22.02 -21.74
N GLU A 59 3.09 22.99 -22.65
CA GLU A 59 3.96 23.10 -23.83
C GLU A 59 5.40 23.46 -23.45
N ARG A 60 5.60 24.37 -22.48
CA ARG A 60 6.93 24.68 -21.93
C ARG A 60 7.58 23.47 -21.26
N ALA A 61 6.78 22.59 -20.66
CA ALA A 61 7.22 21.33 -20.07
C ALA A 61 7.51 20.23 -21.11
N GLY A 62 7.33 20.49 -22.40
CA GLY A 62 7.65 19.52 -23.45
C GLY A 62 6.63 18.39 -23.60
N ILE A 63 5.35 18.62 -23.27
CA ILE A 63 4.31 17.58 -23.25
C ILE A 63 4.17 16.75 -24.54
N ARG A 64 4.54 17.31 -25.70
CA ARG A 64 4.48 16.63 -27.01
C ARG A 64 5.43 15.44 -27.12
N ASN A 65 6.52 15.45 -26.35
CA ASN A 65 7.53 14.39 -26.35
C ASN A 65 7.45 13.51 -25.09
N THR A 66 6.43 13.71 -24.27
CA THR A 66 6.26 13.03 -22.98
C THR A 66 5.65 11.64 -23.17
N ASP A 67 6.30 10.63 -22.62
CA ASP A 67 5.80 9.25 -22.64
C ASP A 67 4.74 9.04 -21.54
N MET A 68 4.97 9.65 -20.36
CA MET A 68 4.14 9.47 -19.17
C MET A 68 3.77 10.80 -18.52
N PHE A 69 2.50 10.96 -18.18
CA PHE A 69 1.98 12.13 -17.47
C PHE A 69 1.29 11.73 -16.17
N LEU A 70 1.72 12.30 -15.05
CA LEU A 70 1.20 12.00 -13.71
C LEU A 70 0.63 13.26 -13.07
N ALA A 71 -0.68 13.30 -12.82
CA ALA A 71 -1.33 14.42 -12.13
C ALA A 71 -1.73 14.04 -10.70
N VAL A 72 -0.98 14.52 -9.71
CA VAL A 72 -1.06 14.11 -8.30
C VAL A 72 -1.19 15.28 -7.33
N THR A 73 -1.80 16.38 -7.80
CA THR A 73 -2.08 17.56 -6.98
C THR A 73 -3.15 17.27 -5.92
N GLN A 74 -3.42 18.26 -5.06
CA GLN A 74 -4.47 18.13 -4.06
C GLN A 74 -5.90 18.15 -4.61
N TYR A 75 -6.09 18.61 -5.86
CA TYR A 75 -7.39 18.83 -6.49
C TYR A 75 -7.66 17.75 -7.54
N ASP A 76 -8.73 16.99 -7.35
CA ASP A 76 -9.07 15.87 -8.24
C ASP A 76 -9.47 16.39 -9.63
N GLU A 77 -10.20 17.51 -9.69
CA GLU A 77 -10.68 18.13 -10.93
C GLU A 77 -9.50 18.62 -11.79
N LEU A 78 -8.48 19.22 -11.15
CA LEU A 78 -7.26 19.63 -11.83
C LEU A 78 -6.53 18.41 -12.38
N ASN A 79 -6.41 17.33 -11.59
CA ASN A 79 -5.72 16.13 -12.02
C ASN A 79 -6.39 15.48 -13.24
N MET A 80 -7.73 15.44 -13.24
CA MET A 80 -8.52 14.90 -14.34
C MET A 80 -8.41 15.76 -15.61
N ILE A 81 -8.52 17.09 -15.49
CA ILE A 81 -8.38 18.02 -16.63
C ILE A 81 -6.95 17.96 -17.21
N ALA A 82 -5.93 17.94 -16.35
CA ALA A 82 -4.54 17.87 -16.78
C ALA A 82 -4.26 16.58 -17.57
N CYS A 83 -4.77 15.43 -17.11
CA CYS A 83 -4.63 14.17 -17.84
C CYS A 83 -5.40 14.17 -19.17
N MET A 84 -6.60 14.75 -19.20
CA MET A 84 -7.37 14.91 -20.44
C MET A 84 -6.59 15.72 -21.48
N LEU A 85 -6.00 16.86 -21.07
CA LEU A 85 -5.14 17.66 -21.94
C LEU A 85 -3.91 16.85 -22.39
N ALA A 86 -3.23 16.16 -21.48
CA ALA A 86 -2.08 15.33 -21.82
C ALA A 86 -2.41 14.26 -22.86
N LYS A 87 -3.58 13.61 -22.76
CA LYS A 87 -4.04 12.62 -23.73
C LYS A 87 -4.29 13.24 -25.10
N GLN A 88 -4.82 14.46 -25.17
CA GLN A 88 -4.99 15.20 -26.43
C GLN A 88 -3.65 15.57 -27.09
N TYR A 89 -2.60 15.78 -26.30
CA TYR A 89 -1.23 15.97 -26.79
C TYR A 89 -0.53 14.68 -27.23
N GLY A 90 -1.18 13.52 -27.09
CA GLY A 90 -0.67 12.22 -27.54
C GLY A 90 0.18 11.49 -26.50
N VAL A 91 0.15 11.90 -25.23
CA VAL A 91 0.84 11.16 -24.16
C VAL A 91 0.26 9.74 -24.07
N LYS A 92 1.15 8.75 -24.07
CA LYS A 92 0.76 7.33 -24.11
C LYS A 92 0.11 6.89 -22.81
N THR A 93 0.71 7.26 -21.68
CA THR A 93 0.29 6.84 -20.35
C THR A 93 -0.02 8.03 -19.46
N THR A 94 -1.27 8.14 -18.99
CA THR A 94 -1.73 9.18 -18.08
C THR A 94 -2.21 8.57 -16.77
N VAL A 95 -1.78 9.15 -15.65
CA VAL A 95 -2.12 8.70 -14.31
C VAL A 95 -2.68 9.87 -13.51
N ALA A 96 -3.90 9.73 -13.00
CA ALA A 96 -4.57 10.78 -12.22
C ALA A 96 -4.82 10.32 -10.79
N ARG A 97 -4.46 11.16 -9.82
CA ARG A 97 -4.89 10.98 -8.43
C ARG A 97 -6.33 11.47 -8.27
N VAL A 98 -7.22 10.57 -7.87
CA VAL A 98 -8.65 10.90 -7.61
C VAL A 98 -9.05 10.33 -6.25
N ARG A 99 -9.41 11.20 -5.31
CA ARG A 99 -9.77 10.84 -3.93
C ARG A 99 -11.27 10.83 -3.69
N ASN A 100 -12.02 11.67 -4.40
CA ASN A 100 -13.47 11.75 -4.25
C ASN A 100 -14.12 10.46 -4.76
N THR A 101 -14.87 9.80 -3.88
CA THR A 101 -15.57 8.55 -4.19
C THR A 101 -16.66 8.74 -5.23
N GLU A 102 -17.31 9.89 -5.28
CA GLU A 102 -18.39 10.18 -6.23
C GLU A 102 -17.89 10.09 -7.68
N TYR A 103 -16.67 10.57 -7.94
CA TYR A 103 -16.03 10.41 -9.24
C TYR A 103 -15.73 8.94 -9.56
N LEU A 104 -15.30 8.15 -8.58
CA LEU A 104 -14.98 6.74 -8.77
C LEU A 104 -16.20 5.86 -9.05
N GLU A 105 -17.42 6.34 -8.76
CA GLU A 105 -18.68 5.66 -9.06
C GLU A 105 -19.16 5.89 -10.51
N ILE A 106 -18.63 6.90 -11.18
CA ILE A 106 -18.97 7.20 -12.58
C ILE A 106 -18.37 6.12 -13.48
N LYS A 107 -19.24 5.36 -14.14
CA LYS A 107 -18.84 4.34 -15.12
C LYS A 107 -18.07 4.98 -16.27
N ASN A 108 -16.96 4.36 -16.66
CA ASN A 108 -16.09 4.78 -17.77
C ASN A 108 -15.48 6.18 -17.63
N LEU A 109 -15.40 6.75 -16.42
CA LEU A 109 -14.79 8.06 -16.19
C LEU A 109 -13.37 8.14 -16.77
N ASN A 110 -12.59 7.08 -16.57
CA ASN A 110 -11.22 6.97 -17.07
C ASN A 110 -11.16 7.12 -18.60
N GLN A 111 -12.03 6.45 -19.34
CA GLN A 111 -12.11 6.56 -20.80
C GLN A 111 -12.57 7.95 -21.26
N GLN A 112 -13.59 8.51 -20.60
CA GLN A 112 -14.13 9.83 -20.94
C GLN A 112 -13.11 10.95 -20.71
N MET A 113 -12.27 10.82 -19.69
CA MET A 113 -11.26 11.82 -19.32
C MET A 113 -9.86 11.51 -19.90
N GLY A 114 -9.69 10.43 -20.67
CA GLY A 114 -8.39 10.04 -21.21
C GLY A 114 -7.35 9.71 -20.12
N ILE A 115 -7.78 9.08 -19.03
CA ILE A 115 -6.95 8.65 -17.90
C ILE A 115 -6.71 7.14 -18.01
N ASP A 116 -5.46 6.71 -18.17
CA ASP A 116 -5.14 5.27 -18.25
C ASP A 116 -5.21 4.60 -16.86
N LEU A 117 -4.74 5.30 -15.82
CA LEU A 117 -4.80 4.83 -14.43
C LEU A 117 -5.34 5.91 -13.48
N ILE A 118 -6.43 5.59 -12.78
CA ILE A 118 -6.89 6.38 -11.63
C ILE A 118 -6.31 5.77 -10.35
N ILE A 119 -5.63 6.59 -9.54
CA ILE A 119 -5.01 6.16 -8.29
C ILE A 119 -5.62 6.89 -7.09
N ASN A 120 -6.04 6.12 -6.09
CA ASN A 120 -6.53 6.63 -4.82
C ASN A 120 -5.61 6.12 -3.68
N PRO A 121 -4.73 6.98 -3.13
CA PRO A 121 -3.74 6.57 -2.12
C PRO A 121 -4.34 5.89 -0.89
N GLU A 122 -5.51 6.36 -0.44
CA GLU A 122 -6.20 5.83 0.72
C GLU A 122 -6.74 4.42 0.45
N ARG A 123 -7.28 4.19 -0.75
CA ARG A 123 -7.71 2.87 -1.19
C ARG A 123 -6.53 1.91 -1.39
N VAL A 124 -5.44 2.36 -2.01
CA VAL A 124 -4.20 1.56 -2.18
C VAL A 124 -3.69 1.09 -0.82
N THR A 125 -3.64 1.98 0.17
CA THR A 125 -3.21 1.64 1.53
C THR A 125 -4.17 0.64 2.18
N ALA A 126 -5.48 0.84 2.05
CA ALA A 126 -6.50 -0.07 2.57
C ALA A 126 -6.42 -1.46 1.93
N GLU A 127 -6.20 -1.55 0.61
CA GLU A 127 -6.01 -2.80 -0.11
C GLU A 127 -4.77 -3.55 0.38
N GLU A 128 -3.67 -2.85 0.66
CA GLU A 128 -2.45 -3.46 1.21
C GLU A 128 -2.69 -4.05 2.62
N ILE A 129 -3.41 -3.31 3.47
CA ILE A 129 -3.78 -3.81 4.80
C ILE A 129 -4.73 -5.02 4.68
N ALA A 130 -5.70 -4.97 3.76
CA ALA A 130 -6.61 -6.08 3.52
C ALA A 130 -5.90 -7.33 2.99
N ARG A 131 -4.82 -7.17 2.19
CA ARG A 131 -3.94 -8.29 1.81
C ARG A 131 -3.30 -8.93 3.04
N THR A 132 -2.86 -8.13 4.00
CA THR A 132 -2.30 -8.63 5.26
C THR A 132 -3.34 -9.41 6.10
N VAL A 133 -4.60 -8.97 6.12
CA VAL A 133 -5.70 -9.72 6.75
C VAL A 133 -5.94 -11.05 6.03
N LYS A 134 -5.87 -11.06 4.70
CA LYS A 134 -6.07 -12.26 3.87
C LYS A 134 -4.93 -13.27 4.00
N TYR A 135 -3.69 -12.79 4.17
CA TYR A 135 -2.46 -13.59 4.25
C TYR A 135 -1.60 -13.14 5.45
N PRO A 136 -2.01 -13.45 6.69
CA PRO A 136 -1.35 -12.95 7.89
C PRO A 136 0.09 -13.44 8.07
N HIS A 137 0.39 -14.62 7.53
CA HIS A 137 1.71 -15.27 7.58
C HIS A 137 2.65 -14.84 6.44
N ALA A 138 2.14 -14.13 5.43
CA ALA A 138 2.95 -13.68 4.30
C ALA A 138 3.71 -12.38 4.62
N LEU A 139 4.94 -12.30 4.13
CA LEU A 139 5.73 -11.07 4.08
C LEU A 139 5.23 -10.15 2.96
N HIS A 140 4.93 -10.72 1.80
CA HIS A 140 4.31 -10.04 0.66
C HIS A 140 3.59 -11.05 -0.23
N VAL A 141 2.66 -10.55 -1.06
CA VAL A 141 1.91 -11.35 -2.01
C VAL A 141 1.79 -10.62 -3.34
N ASP A 142 2.45 -11.17 -4.35
CA ASP A 142 2.40 -10.67 -5.72
C ASP A 142 1.58 -11.57 -6.63
N TYR A 143 0.97 -10.94 -7.63
CA TYR A 143 0.14 -11.58 -8.63
C TYR A 143 0.70 -11.26 -10.01
N TYR A 144 0.84 -12.29 -10.83
CA TYR A 144 1.32 -12.22 -12.20
C TYR A 144 0.33 -12.90 -13.14
N ALA A 145 0.48 -12.65 -14.45
CA ALA A 145 -0.37 -13.21 -15.50
C ALA A 145 -1.87 -13.02 -15.19
N GLU A 146 -2.28 -11.77 -14.98
CA GLU A 146 -3.67 -11.39 -14.64
C GLU A 146 -4.21 -12.11 -13.40
N GLY A 147 -3.33 -12.38 -12.42
CA GLY A 147 -3.71 -13.06 -11.18
C GLY A 147 -3.77 -14.58 -11.27
N LYS A 148 -3.35 -15.19 -12.38
CA LYS A 148 -3.27 -16.67 -12.53
C LYS A 148 -2.08 -17.27 -11.80
N VAL A 149 -1.02 -16.49 -11.59
CA VAL A 149 0.19 -16.90 -10.85
C VAL A 149 0.34 -16.03 -9.62
N GLN A 150 0.70 -16.65 -8.51
CA GLN A 150 0.91 -16.01 -7.23
C GLN A 150 2.33 -16.27 -6.74
N VAL A 151 3.00 -15.22 -6.25
CA VAL A 151 4.28 -15.32 -5.52
C VAL A 151 4.02 -14.86 -4.09
N ILE A 152 4.34 -15.70 -3.12
CA ILE A 152 4.23 -15.38 -1.69
C ILE A 152 5.62 -15.42 -1.05
N GLY A 153 5.98 -14.32 -0.39
CA GLY A 153 7.15 -14.26 0.48
C GLY A 153 6.80 -14.74 1.88
N LEU A 154 7.65 -15.59 2.48
CA LEU A 154 7.43 -16.20 3.78
C LEU A 154 8.71 -16.13 4.62
N ALA A 155 8.58 -15.80 5.91
CA ALA A 155 9.67 -15.93 6.86
C ALA A 155 9.61 -17.29 7.57
N LEU A 156 10.70 -18.05 7.52
CA LEU A 156 10.82 -19.32 8.22
C LEU A 156 11.19 -19.09 9.68
N GLN A 157 10.24 -19.40 10.57
CA GLN A 157 10.42 -19.35 12.02
C GLN A 157 11.18 -20.58 12.53
N GLU A 158 11.68 -20.54 13.77
CA GLU A 158 12.42 -21.63 14.40
C GLU A 158 11.63 -22.94 14.53
N ASP A 159 10.30 -22.86 14.54
CA ASP A 159 9.38 -24.00 14.59
C ASP A 159 8.95 -24.51 13.19
N SER A 160 9.53 -23.96 12.11
CA SER A 160 9.12 -24.33 10.75
C SER A 160 9.45 -25.79 10.42
N PRO A 161 8.50 -26.56 9.84
CA PRO A 161 8.74 -27.95 9.45
C PRO A 161 9.70 -28.10 8.25
N LEU A 162 10.04 -26.99 7.60
CA LEU A 162 10.97 -26.95 6.47
C LEU A 162 12.44 -26.95 6.90
N LEU A 163 12.74 -26.58 8.15
CA LEU A 163 14.12 -26.42 8.61
C LEU A 163 14.93 -27.71 8.43
N GLY A 164 16.13 -27.57 7.86
CA GLY A 164 17.04 -28.70 7.60
C GLY A 164 16.65 -29.58 6.41
N ARG A 165 15.45 -29.46 5.84
CA ARG A 165 15.06 -30.16 4.61
C ARG A 165 15.71 -29.53 3.40
N LYS A 166 16.07 -30.34 2.40
CA LYS A 166 16.54 -29.84 1.11
C LYS A 166 15.37 -29.62 0.16
N LEU A 167 15.51 -28.70 -0.79
CA LEU A 167 14.47 -28.44 -1.80
C LEU A 167 14.04 -29.70 -2.55
N ARG A 168 14.98 -30.58 -2.92
CA ARG A 168 14.68 -31.82 -3.65
C ARG A 168 13.86 -32.84 -2.85
N ASP A 169 13.83 -32.71 -1.52
CA ASP A 169 13.14 -33.62 -0.62
C ASP A 169 11.71 -33.14 -0.29
N LEU A 170 11.30 -32.00 -0.86
CA LEU A 170 9.95 -31.47 -0.66
C LEU A 170 8.93 -32.22 -1.52
N ASP A 171 7.70 -32.33 -1.01
CA ASP A 171 6.58 -32.90 -1.76
C ASP A 171 6.26 -32.02 -2.97
N THR A 172 5.95 -32.65 -4.10
CA THR A 172 5.67 -32.02 -5.39
C THR A 172 4.27 -32.35 -5.92
N TYR A 173 3.36 -32.85 -5.08
CA TYR A 173 1.99 -33.18 -5.49
C TYR A 173 1.24 -31.98 -6.12
N ALA A 174 1.52 -30.76 -5.66
CA ALA A 174 1.09 -29.53 -6.32
C ALA A 174 2.31 -28.84 -6.99
N PRO A 175 2.16 -28.24 -8.19
CA PRO A 175 3.27 -27.57 -8.87
C PRO A 175 3.57 -26.22 -8.22
N TYR A 176 4.76 -26.07 -7.64
CA TYR A 176 5.31 -24.81 -7.15
C TYR A 176 6.82 -24.76 -7.33
N ASN A 177 7.38 -23.56 -7.26
CA ASN A 177 8.82 -23.31 -7.26
C ASN A 177 9.19 -22.40 -6.09
N ILE A 178 10.29 -22.70 -5.41
CA ILE A 178 10.95 -21.73 -4.53
C ILE A 178 11.87 -20.90 -5.44
N VAL A 179 11.52 -19.65 -5.70
CA VAL A 179 12.23 -18.81 -6.69
C VAL A 179 13.46 -18.13 -6.11
N SER A 180 13.47 -17.89 -4.80
CA SER A 180 14.61 -17.31 -4.10
C SER A 180 14.57 -17.57 -2.60
N ILE A 181 15.74 -17.57 -1.98
CA ILE A 181 15.91 -17.55 -0.53
C ILE A 181 16.73 -16.30 -0.18
N MET A 182 16.24 -15.47 0.74
CA MET A 182 16.99 -14.35 1.31
C MET A 182 17.49 -14.76 2.69
N ARG A 183 18.81 -14.84 2.88
CA ARG A 183 19.44 -15.25 4.14
C ARG A 183 20.45 -14.20 4.57
N GLY A 184 20.23 -13.59 5.73
CA GLY A 184 21.12 -12.54 6.25
C GLY A 184 21.34 -11.38 5.28
N GLY A 185 20.29 -10.98 4.53
CA GLY A 185 20.35 -9.91 3.53
C GLY A 185 20.98 -10.29 2.19
N LYS A 186 21.36 -11.56 1.97
CA LYS A 186 21.89 -12.05 0.69
C LYS A 186 20.84 -12.87 -0.06
N LEU A 187 20.67 -12.56 -1.34
CA LEU A 187 19.83 -13.31 -2.26
C LEU A 187 20.54 -14.60 -2.69
N ILE A 188 19.84 -15.73 -2.57
CA ILE A 188 20.28 -17.05 -2.98
C ILE A 188 19.27 -17.57 -4.01
N ILE A 189 19.77 -17.98 -5.18
CA ILE A 189 18.98 -18.72 -6.18
C ILE A 189 19.07 -20.20 -5.79
N PRO A 190 17.98 -20.81 -5.29
CA PRO A 190 18.06 -22.13 -4.71
C PRO A 190 18.17 -23.20 -5.80
N ASP A 191 18.99 -24.21 -5.52
CA ASP A 191 18.99 -25.49 -6.24
C ASP A 191 18.42 -26.60 -5.34
N GLY A 192 18.35 -27.82 -5.87
CA GLY A 192 17.80 -28.97 -5.13
C GLY A 192 18.57 -29.34 -3.85
N ASP A 193 19.82 -28.91 -3.70
CA ASP A 193 20.69 -29.25 -2.56
C ASP A 193 20.61 -28.23 -1.43
N HIS A 194 20.06 -27.05 -1.69
CA HIS A 194 19.89 -26.01 -0.68
C HIS A 194 18.91 -26.46 0.41
N SER A 195 19.37 -26.33 1.65
CA SER A 195 18.57 -26.57 2.85
C SER A 195 18.06 -25.27 3.47
N PHE A 196 16.85 -25.31 4.01
CA PHE A 196 16.24 -24.18 4.72
C PHE A 196 16.82 -23.99 6.13
N GLN A 197 16.93 -22.73 6.53
CA GLN A 197 17.41 -22.30 7.86
C GLN A 197 16.40 -21.35 8.51
N ALA A 198 16.44 -21.28 9.84
CA ALA A 198 15.62 -20.32 10.58
C ALA A 198 16.04 -18.89 10.21
N GLY A 199 15.06 -18.01 10.01
CA GLY A 199 15.27 -16.64 9.54
C GLY A 199 15.40 -16.51 8.02
N ASP A 200 15.33 -17.60 7.25
CA ASP A 200 15.24 -17.50 5.79
C ASP A 200 13.94 -16.82 5.38
N HIS A 201 14.01 -15.89 4.43
CA HIS A 201 12.82 -15.42 3.71
C HIS A 201 12.75 -16.10 2.35
N ILE A 202 11.76 -16.96 2.16
CA ILE A 202 11.59 -17.72 0.92
C ILE A 202 10.49 -17.10 0.06
N ASN A 203 10.68 -17.08 -1.26
CA ASN A 203 9.65 -16.69 -2.21
C ASN A 203 9.13 -17.93 -2.93
N VAL A 204 7.83 -18.19 -2.78
CA VAL A 204 7.15 -19.37 -3.32
C VAL A 204 6.26 -18.93 -4.47
N MET A 205 6.49 -19.48 -5.66
CA MET A 205 5.68 -19.24 -6.85
C MET A 205 4.82 -20.45 -7.17
N ALA A 206 3.53 -20.25 -7.34
CA ALA A 206 2.61 -21.29 -7.79
C ALA A 206 1.44 -20.68 -8.58
N LYS A 207 0.62 -21.54 -9.20
CA LYS A 207 -0.69 -21.08 -9.71
C LYS A 207 -1.54 -20.62 -8.53
N SER A 208 -2.28 -19.52 -8.70
CA SER A 208 -3.12 -18.95 -7.63
C SER A 208 -4.16 -19.94 -7.12
N ALA A 209 -4.64 -20.85 -7.98
CA ALA A 209 -5.58 -21.91 -7.60
C ALA A 209 -4.95 -22.96 -6.66
N ASP A 210 -3.66 -23.24 -6.83
CA ASP A 210 -2.94 -24.32 -6.14
C ASP A 210 -2.25 -23.83 -4.86
N MET A 211 -2.11 -22.51 -4.68
CA MET A 211 -1.35 -21.91 -3.57
C MET A 211 -1.81 -22.38 -2.18
N ARG A 212 -3.09 -22.69 -2.00
CA ARG A 212 -3.60 -23.23 -0.73
C ARG A 212 -3.01 -24.60 -0.39
N ASP A 213 -2.84 -25.45 -1.40
CA ASP A 213 -2.30 -26.79 -1.22
C ASP A 213 -0.77 -26.72 -1.07
N VAL A 214 -0.11 -25.82 -1.81
CA VAL A 214 1.32 -25.52 -1.66
C VAL A 214 1.65 -25.08 -0.24
N GLU A 215 0.88 -24.15 0.34
CA GLU A 215 1.11 -23.74 1.72
C GLU A 215 0.92 -24.90 2.72
N ARG A 216 -0.03 -25.81 2.45
CA ARG A 216 -0.20 -27.03 3.26
C ARG A 216 1.00 -27.96 3.15
N ILE A 217 1.54 -28.14 1.94
CA ILE A 217 2.77 -28.92 1.68
C ILE A 217 3.94 -28.34 2.45
N LEU A 218 4.08 -27.01 2.45
CA LEU A 218 5.13 -26.30 3.17
C LEU A 218 4.90 -26.26 4.70
N GLY A 219 3.81 -26.86 5.19
CA GLY A 219 3.47 -26.93 6.61
C GLY A 219 3.12 -25.57 7.21
N ILE A 220 2.63 -24.65 6.39
CA ILE A 220 2.27 -23.30 6.81
C ILE A 220 0.88 -23.33 7.41
N SER A 221 0.80 -23.05 8.71
CA SER A 221 -0.48 -22.90 9.40
C SER A 221 -1.09 -21.54 9.08
N ARG A 222 -2.17 -21.54 8.28
CA ARG A 222 -3.00 -20.35 8.10
C ARG A 222 -3.77 -20.08 9.39
N ARG A 223 -3.23 -19.23 10.28
CA ARG A 223 -4.05 -18.64 11.34
C ARG A 223 -5.11 -17.77 10.70
N LYS A 224 -6.38 -17.98 11.05
CA LYS A 224 -7.48 -17.15 10.56
C LYS A 224 -7.53 -15.89 11.41
N VAL A 225 -7.46 -14.74 10.75
CA VAL A 225 -7.86 -13.46 11.36
C VAL A 225 -9.39 -13.45 11.44
N GLU A 226 -9.93 -13.23 12.62
CA GLU A 226 -11.37 -13.14 12.90
C GLU A 226 -11.74 -11.78 13.48
N ASN A 227 -10.90 -11.22 14.35
CA ASN A 227 -11.14 -9.96 15.04
C ASN A 227 -10.16 -8.88 14.59
N VAL A 228 -10.68 -7.83 13.94
CA VAL A 228 -9.89 -6.70 13.41
C VAL A 228 -10.33 -5.40 14.07
N ILE A 229 -9.38 -4.67 14.65
CA ILE A 229 -9.60 -3.33 15.19
C ILE A 229 -8.89 -2.31 14.32
N ILE A 230 -9.62 -1.29 13.89
CA ILE A 230 -9.14 -0.20 13.07
C ILE A 230 -9.23 1.09 13.89
N LEU A 231 -8.10 1.67 14.22
CA LEU A 231 -8.01 3.00 14.82
C LEU A 231 -7.96 4.07 13.73
N GLY A 232 -9.01 4.87 13.66
CA GLY A 232 -9.21 5.95 12.70
C GLY A 232 -10.21 5.58 11.59
N GLY A 233 -11.39 6.20 11.63
CA GLY A 233 -12.47 6.09 10.65
C GLY A 233 -12.35 7.07 9.48
N GLY A 234 -11.15 7.62 9.22
CA GLY A 234 -10.85 8.42 8.04
C GLY A 234 -11.05 7.66 6.72
N ARG A 235 -10.58 8.21 5.60
CA ARG A 235 -10.75 7.56 4.28
C ARG A 235 -10.11 6.17 4.23
N THR A 236 -8.87 6.00 4.70
CA THR A 236 -8.18 4.70 4.71
C THR A 236 -8.93 3.68 5.56
N GLY A 237 -9.29 4.01 6.81
CA GLY A 237 -10.00 3.10 7.70
C GLY A 237 -11.39 2.71 7.18
N TYR A 238 -12.12 3.67 6.59
CA TYR A 238 -13.39 3.40 5.93
C TYR A 238 -13.24 2.46 4.72
N TYR A 239 -12.29 2.72 3.83
CA TYR A 239 -12.02 1.81 2.71
C TYR A 239 -11.62 0.42 3.19
N LEU A 240 -10.77 0.33 4.20
CA LEU A 240 -10.34 -0.95 4.76
C LEU A 240 -11.54 -1.73 5.30
N ALA A 241 -12.38 -1.11 6.13
CA ALA A 241 -13.57 -1.76 6.66
C ALA A 241 -14.49 -2.23 5.53
N LYS A 242 -14.83 -1.36 4.57
CA LYS A 242 -15.67 -1.72 3.42
C LYS A 242 -15.11 -2.91 2.63
N ILE A 243 -13.81 -2.88 2.34
CA ILE A 243 -13.10 -3.97 1.66
C ILE A 243 -13.22 -5.28 2.45
N LEU A 244 -13.04 -5.24 3.76
CA LEU A 244 -13.11 -6.42 4.61
C LEU A 244 -14.53 -6.97 4.74
N GLU A 245 -15.56 -6.11 4.81
CA GLU A 245 -16.97 -6.52 4.80
C GLU A 245 -17.32 -7.29 3.52
N GLU A 246 -16.86 -6.80 2.37
CA GLU A 246 -17.10 -7.43 1.07
C GLU A 246 -16.36 -8.77 0.92
N TYR A 247 -15.11 -8.87 1.40
CA TYR A 247 -14.30 -10.08 1.24
C TYR A 247 -14.60 -11.19 2.27
N ARG A 248 -14.93 -10.82 3.50
CA ARG A 248 -15.24 -11.78 4.58
C ARG A 248 -16.30 -11.19 5.53
N PRO A 249 -17.58 -11.39 5.23
CA PRO A 249 -18.68 -10.94 6.10
C PRO A 249 -18.65 -11.51 7.54
N ALA A 250 -17.89 -12.58 7.78
CA ALA A 250 -17.74 -13.20 9.10
C ALA A 250 -16.67 -12.54 9.98
N LEU A 251 -15.92 -11.55 9.48
CA LEU A 251 -14.96 -10.81 10.30
C LEU A 251 -15.69 -9.92 11.31
N ASN A 252 -15.22 -9.93 12.55
CA ASN A 252 -15.62 -8.96 13.56
C ASN A 252 -14.72 -7.72 13.41
N ILE A 253 -15.27 -6.67 12.82
CA ILE A 253 -14.56 -5.42 12.56
C ILE A 253 -15.06 -4.35 13.52
N LYS A 254 -14.13 -3.72 14.25
CA LYS A 254 -14.40 -2.52 15.05
C LYS A 254 -13.59 -1.34 14.53
N ILE A 255 -14.23 -0.18 14.39
CA ILE A 255 -13.54 1.10 14.13
C ILE A 255 -13.62 1.98 15.38
N ILE A 256 -12.49 2.53 15.82
CA ILE A 256 -12.45 3.60 16.83
C ILE A 256 -12.22 4.92 16.10
N GLU A 257 -13.16 5.86 16.19
CA GLU A 257 -13.10 7.18 15.57
C GLU A 257 -13.35 8.29 16.59
N ARG A 258 -12.47 9.28 16.63
CA ARG A 258 -12.51 10.37 17.60
C ARG A 258 -13.53 11.45 17.24
N ASP A 259 -13.75 11.70 15.95
CA ASP A 259 -14.72 12.70 15.50
C ASP A 259 -16.12 12.10 15.44
N LEU A 260 -17.03 12.58 16.30
CA LEU A 260 -18.39 12.08 16.39
C LEU A 260 -19.17 12.18 15.08
N LYS A 261 -18.97 13.25 14.30
CA LYS A 261 -19.68 13.46 13.03
C LYS A 261 -19.23 12.40 12.01
N ARG A 262 -17.91 12.17 11.92
CA ARG A 262 -17.33 11.15 11.06
C ARG A 262 -17.72 9.74 11.49
N ALA A 263 -17.72 9.44 12.79
CA ALA A 263 -18.15 8.16 13.34
C ALA A 263 -19.60 7.82 12.94
N ARG A 264 -20.51 8.79 13.04
CA ARG A 264 -21.90 8.64 12.58
C ARG A 264 -21.97 8.41 11.06
N ASP A 265 -21.29 9.24 10.28
CA ASP A 265 -21.29 9.14 8.82
C ASP A 265 -20.80 7.77 8.30
N ILE A 266 -19.73 7.21 8.88
CA ILE A 266 -19.25 5.88 8.46
C ILE A 266 -20.11 4.74 9.02
N SER A 267 -20.71 4.91 10.21
CA SER A 267 -21.64 3.94 10.79
C SER A 267 -22.89 3.74 9.93
N GLU A 268 -23.35 4.77 9.23
CA GLU A 268 -24.50 4.68 8.32
C GLU A 268 -24.16 4.00 6.98
N ARG A 269 -22.87 3.98 6.61
CA ARG A 269 -22.39 3.48 5.31
C ARG A 269 -21.75 2.09 5.38
N LEU A 270 -21.49 1.58 6.58
CA LEU A 270 -20.92 0.25 6.84
C LEU A 270 -22.03 -0.69 7.33
N ASN A 271 -22.03 -1.93 6.86
CA ASN A 271 -23.17 -2.84 7.08
C ASN A 271 -23.02 -3.68 8.37
N THR A 272 -21.80 -4.06 8.70
CA THR A 272 -21.48 -5.06 9.74
C THR A 272 -20.44 -4.58 10.74
N THR A 273 -19.72 -3.49 10.42
CA THR A 273 -18.65 -2.94 11.24
C THR A 273 -19.21 -2.15 12.42
N LEU A 274 -18.75 -2.46 13.63
CA LEU A 274 -19.07 -1.67 14.82
C LEU A 274 -18.21 -0.39 14.84
N VAL A 275 -18.85 0.78 14.89
CA VAL A 275 -18.17 2.07 14.98
C VAL A 275 -18.30 2.64 16.39
N ILE A 276 -17.16 2.86 17.03
CA ILE A 276 -17.03 3.34 18.41
C ILE A 276 -16.50 4.77 18.36
N HIS A 277 -17.20 5.67 19.04
CA HIS A 277 -16.72 7.03 19.24
C HIS A 277 -15.76 7.08 20.43
N GLY A 278 -14.48 7.34 20.18
CA GLY A 278 -13.47 7.38 21.23
C GLY A 278 -12.08 7.77 20.73
N ASP A 279 -11.17 8.07 21.67
CA ASP A 279 -9.78 8.41 21.37
C ASP A 279 -8.89 7.16 21.51
N GLY A 280 -8.32 6.67 20.41
CA GLY A 280 -7.46 5.48 20.49
C GLY A 280 -6.07 5.69 21.07
N SER A 281 -5.72 6.90 21.52
CA SER A 281 -4.56 7.10 22.40
C SER A 281 -4.87 6.77 23.87
N ASP A 282 -6.14 6.62 24.22
CA ASP A 282 -6.60 6.24 25.55
C ASP A 282 -6.39 4.74 25.77
N TYR A 283 -5.50 4.41 26.71
CA TYR A 283 -5.22 3.02 27.09
C TYR A 283 -6.46 2.34 27.70
N GLU A 284 -7.24 3.03 28.52
CA GLU A 284 -8.42 2.47 29.19
C GLU A 284 -9.51 2.12 28.18
N LEU A 285 -9.67 2.94 27.13
CA LEU A 285 -10.56 2.63 26.02
C LEU A 285 -10.10 1.37 25.27
N LEU A 286 -8.82 1.27 24.94
CA LEU A 286 -8.28 0.09 24.24
C LEU A 286 -8.43 -1.19 25.09
N GLU A 287 -8.22 -1.09 26.40
CA GLU A 287 -8.40 -2.21 27.31
C GLU A 287 -9.88 -2.63 27.42
N SER A 288 -10.79 -1.67 27.62
CA SER A 288 -12.23 -1.92 27.77
C SER A 288 -12.89 -2.46 26.50
N GLU A 289 -12.38 -2.12 25.32
CA GLU A 289 -12.87 -2.64 24.03
C GLU A 289 -12.35 -4.04 23.67
N ASN A 290 -11.69 -4.72 24.60
CA ASN A 290 -11.05 -6.03 24.44
C ASN A 290 -10.03 -6.06 23.29
N VAL A 291 -9.23 -5.00 23.12
CA VAL A 291 -8.19 -4.98 22.08
C VAL A 291 -7.24 -6.17 22.21
N LYS A 292 -6.97 -6.63 23.43
CA LYS A 292 -6.16 -7.82 23.74
C LYS A 292 -6.58 -9.08 22.97
N THR A 293 -7.87 -9.29 22.70
CA THR A 293 -8.36 -10.50 22.02
C THR A 293 -8.43 -10.32 20.50
N SER A 294 -8.01 -9.16 19.97
CA SER A 294 -7.95 -8.95 18.52
C SER A 294 -6.77 -9.67 17.88
N ASP A 295 -7.00 -10.20 16.69
CA ASP A 295 -5.95 -10.85 15.89
C ASP A 295 -5.10 -9.79 15.18
N LEU A 296 -5.72 -8.67 14.80
CA LEU A 296 -5.08 -7.58 14.08
C LEU A 296 -5.54 -6.22 14.61
N PHE A 297 -4.57 -5.36 14.92
CA PHE A 297 -4.80 -3.94 15.22
C PHE A 297 -4.17 -3.06 14.13
N VAL A 298 -4.94 -2.13 13.58
CA VAL A 298 -4.54 -1.27 12.47
C VAL A 298 -4.74 0.18 12.86
N ALA A 299 -3.66 0.98 12.92
CA ALA A 299 -3.76 2.41 13.20
C ALA A 299 -3.52 3.25 11.94
N VAL A 300 -4.56 3.93 11.46
CA VAL A 300 -4.62 4.66 10.19
C VAL A 300 -5.14 6.08 10.35
N THR A 301 -4.95 6.68 11.53
CA THR A 301 -5.31 8.07 11.80
C THR A 301 -4.45 9.05 10.99
N ASN A 302 -4.77 10.34 11.08
CA ASN A 302 -3.98 11.39 10.45
C ASN A 302 -2.70 11.75 11.23
N ASP A 303 -2.51 11.24 12.45
CA ASP A 303 -1.36 11.53 13.30
C ASP A 303 -0.44 10.30 13.41
N ASP A 304 0.78 10.43 12.89
CA ASP A 304 1.77 9.36 12.92
C ASP A 304 2.15 8.96 14.36
N LYS A 305 2.14 9.91 15.32
CA LYS A 305 2.48 9.62 16.72
C LYS A 305 1.42 8.75 17.39
N ILE A 306 0.14 9.06 17.14
CA ILE A 306 -0.98 8.26 17.65
C ILE A 306 -0.92 6.86 17.02
N ASN A 307 -0.68 6.78 15.71
CA ASN A 307 -0.62 5.47 15.04
C ASN A 307 0.46 4.56 15.62
N LEU A 308 1.65 5.11 15.86
CA LEU A 308 2.77 4.38 16.46
C LEU A 308 2.50 4.02 17.92
N LEU A 309 2.06 4.99 18.74
CA LEU A 309 1.81 4.77 20.16
C LEU A 309 0.71 3.72 20.39
N SER A 310 -0.42 3.85 19.70
CA SER A 310 -1.53 2.91 19.86
C SER A 310 -1.20 1.51 19.35
N ALA A 311 -0.43 1.39 18.25
CA ALA A 311 0.04 0.09 17.78
C ALA A 311 0.98 -0.58 18.79
N LEU A 312 1.83 0.19 19.49
CA LEU A 312 2.68 -0.33 20.55
C LEU A 312 1.91 -0.78 21.78
N ILE A 313 0.92 0.02 22.19
CA ILE A 313 0.02 -0.33 23.30
C ILE A 313 -0.71 -1.63 22.96
N ALA A 314 -1.32 -1.73 21.77
CA ALA A 314 -1.99 -2.93 21.30
C ALA A 314 -1.06 -4.15 21.32
N ARG A 315 0.18 -4.00 20.85
CA ARG A 315 1.18 -5.08 20.88
C ARG A 315 1.47 -5.53 22.32
N ARG A 316 1.66 -4.61 23.25
CA ARG A 316 1.90 -4.92 24.68
C ARG A 316 0.69 -5.57 25.36
N LEU A 317 -0.53 -5.20 24.96
CA LEU A 317 -1.76 -5.81 25.44
C LEU A 317 -1.93 -7.27 24.97
N GLY A 318 -1.19 -7.70 23.95
CA GLY A 318 -1.17 -9.08 23.46
C GLY A 318 -1.74 -9.27 22.05
N VAL A 319 -1.99 -8.18 21.30
CA VAL A 319 -2.43 -8.29 19.90
C VAL A 319 -1.36 -9.00 19.07
N GLN A 320 -1.80 -9.98 18.29
CA GLN A 320 -0.91 -10.86 17.53
C GLN A 320 -0.17 -10.15 16.40
N LYS A 321 -0.81 -9.17 15.75
CA LYS A 321 -0.20 -8.38 14.69
C LYS A 321 -0.67 -6.93 14.76
N THR A 322 0.27 -5.99 14.66
CA THR A 322 -0.04 -4.56 14.64
C THR A 322 0.47 -3.89 13.37
N ILE A 323 -0.36 -3.02 12.79
CA ILE A 323 -0.04 -2.24 11.59
C ILE A 323 -0.19 -0.76 11.92
N ALA A 324 0.83 0.04 11.62
CA ALA A 324 0.78 1.49 11.76
C ALA A 324 1.00 2.19 10.42
N GLN A 325 0.10 3.08 10.06
CA GLN A 325 0.29 3.98 8.92
C GLN A 325 1.16 5.17 9.35
N VAL A 326 2.26 5.39 8.63
CA VAL A 326 3.18 6.50 8.87
C VAL A 326 3.38 7.31 7.59
N LYS A 327 3.06 8.60 7.65
CA LYS A 327 3.20 9.51 6.51
C LYS A 327 4.57 10.17 6.45
N ARG A 328 5.27 10.30 7.57
CA ARG A 328 6.59 10.94 7.67
C ARG A 328 7.73 9.98 7.32
N SER A 329 8.51 10.33 6.30
CA SER A 329 9.64 9.51 5.85
C SER A 329 10.84 9.59 6.79
N ASP A 330 11.02 10.72 7.47
CA ASP A 330 12.16 11.01 8.35
C ASP A 330 12.23 10.11 9.60
N ILE A 331 11.09 9.52 9.99
CA ILE A 331 11.02 8.64 11.16
C ILE A 331 11.08 7.15 10.81
N MET A 332 11.00 6.77 9.53
CA MET A 332 10.91 5.36 9.12
C MET A 332 12.06 4.48 9.65
N PRO A 333 13.34 4.90 9.57
CA PRO A 333 14.45 4.09 10.09
C PRO A 333 14.36 3.83 11.61
N LEU A 334 13.72 4.73 12.36
CA LEU A 334 13.52 4.59 13.80
C LEU A 334 12.38 3.63 14.11
N VAL A 335 11.31 3.62 13.29
CA VAL A 335 10.12 2.82 13.56
C VAL A 335 10.39 1.32 13.42
N GLU A 336 11.28 0.90 12.52
CA GLU A 336 11.65 -0.50 12.33
C GLU A 336 12.19 -1.17 13.62
N GLN A 337 12.68 -0.37 14.57
CA GLN A 337 13.23 -0.86 15.85
C GLN A 337 12.20 -0.92 16.98
N ILE A 338 10.99 -0.38 16.78
CA ILE A 338 10.05 -0.06 17.87
C ILE A 338 9.12 -1.25 18.21
N GLY A 339 9.20 -2.38 17.49
CA GLY A 339 8.45 -3.60 17.83
C GLY A 339 7.00 -3.61 17.33
N ILE A 340 6.71 -2.81 16.29
CA ILE A 340 5.47 -2.86 15.50
C ILE A 340 5.69 -3.86 14.36
N ASP A 341 4.73 -4.75 14.10
CA ASP A 341 4.92 -5.82 13.10
C ASP A 341 5.00 -5.28 11.66
N MET A 342 4.26 -4.21 11.35
CA MET A 342 4.25 -3.63 10.01
C MET A 342 4.00 -2.12 10.04
N VAL A 343 4.75 -1.40 9.21
CA VAL A 343 4.64 0.05 9.04
C VAL A 343 4.38 0.33 7.57
N LEU A 344 3.35 1.11 7.29
CA LEU A 344 2.94 1.41 5.92
C LEU A 344 3.02 2.90 5.63
N SER A 345 3.67 3.24 4.51
CA SER A 345 3.64 4.60 3.95
C SER A 345 2.69 4.67 2.78
N PRO A 346 1.58 5.42 2.86
CA PRO A 346 0.68 5.62 1.73
C PRO A 346 1.39 6.13 0.48
N ARG A 347 2.44 6.94 0.65
CA ARG A 347 3.18 7.55 -0.47
C ARG A 347 4.02 6.52 -1.22
N VAL A 348 4.72 5.66 -0.48
CA VAL A 348 5.55 4.58 -1.05
C VAL A 348 4.65 3.54 -1.71
N LEU A 349 3.55 3.16 -1.04
CA LEU A 349 2.58 2.21 -1.60
C LEU A 349 1.94 2.76 -2.88
N THR A 350 1.54 4.04 -2.89
CA THR A 350 0.98 4.67 -4.09
C THR A 350 2.00 4.70 -5.22
N ALA A 351 3.25 5.07 -4.93
CA ALA A 351 4.31 5.10 -5.92
C ALA A 351 4.59 3.71 -6.51
N GLY A 352 4.71 2.70 -5.65
CA GLY A 352 4.86 1.30 -6.08
C GLY A 352 3.69 0.80 -6.92
N ALA A 353 2.44 1.17 -6.57
CA ALA A 353 1.27 0.81 -7.36
C ALA A 353 1.27 1.45 -8.75
N ILE A 354 1.74 2.70 -8.88
CA ILE A 354 1.89 3.39 -10.17
C ILE A 354 2.98 2.71 -10.99
N LEU A 355 4.17 2.48 -10.42
CA LEU A 355 5.28 1.82 -11.10
C LEU A 355 4.94 0.40 -11.58
N LYS A 356 4.18 -0.36 -10.76
CA LYS A 356 3.70 -1.69 -11.11
C LYS A 356 2.73 -1.71 -12.29
N TYR A 357 2.04 -0.61 -12.57
CA TYR A 357 1.17 -0.48 -13.74
C TYR A 357 1.94 -0.15 -15.02
N ILE A 358 3.07 0.57 -14.88
CA ILE A 358 3.86 1.06 -16.02
C ILE A 358 4.83 -0.02 -16.53
N ARG A 359 5.26 -0.93 -15.65
CA ARG A 359 6.10 -2.10 -15.95
C ARG A 359 5.24 -3.28 -16.35
#